data_AF-A0A5C7MIC4-F1
#
_entry.id   AF-A0A5C7MIC4-F1
#
_cell.length_a   1.000
_cell.length_b   1.000
_cell.length_c   1.000
_cell.angle_alpha   90.00
_cell.angle_beta   90.00
_cell.angle_gamma   90.00
#
_symmetry.space_group_name_H-M   'P 1'
#
loop_
_entity.id
_entity.type
_entity.pdbx_description
1 polymer ?
#
loop_
_entity_poly.entity_id
_entity_poly.type
_entity_poly.pdbx_seq_one_letter_code
_entity_poly.pdbx_strand_id
1 'polypeptide(L)'
;MKKAAILLSIFFISSGVQAQVADTALYLNSEILAKKHLFIGKPFSVLLDTLKVTPKLNFGRSPRYNKNIESRSYFYFNEGVSRSAHYIVIEWEDPISATVTESLHRKNNFVFTGEERAFYCTRTVADIIFAK
;
A
#
# COMPACT_ATOMS: atom_id res chain seq x y z
N MET A 1 16.25 43.80 -43.41
CA MET A 1 16.16 42.32 -43.29
C MET A 1 15.56 42.01 -41.92
N LYS A 2 14.28 41.64 -41.85
CA LYS A 2 13.57 41.36 -40.58
C LYS A 2 13.79 39.89 -40.21
N LYS A 3 14.54 39.63 -39.13
CA LYS A 3 14.69 38.28 -38.57
C LYS A 3 13.52 38.05 -37.60
N ALA A 4 12.56 37.23 -38.00
CA ALA A 4 11.51 36.75 -37.10
C ALA A 4 12.13 35.68 -36.18
N ALA A 5 12.24 35.98 -34.89
CA ALA A 5 12.59 34.99 -33.88
C ALA A 5 11.32 34.22 -33.53
N ILE A 6 11.26 32.94 -33.91
CA ILE A 6 10.18 32.03 -33.52
C ILE A 6 10.53 31.52 -32.12
N LEU A 7 9.82 32.02 -31.09
CA LEU A 7 9.85 31.41 -29.76
C LEU A 7 9.01 30.14 -29.80
N LEU A 8 9.68 28.99 -29.74
CA LEU A 8 9.04 27.69 -29.62
C LEU A 8 8.73 27.44 -28.14
N SER A 9 7.55 27.86 -27.69
CA SER A 9 7.04 27.55 -26.36
C SER A 9 6.69 26.06 -26.26
N ILE A 10 7.57 25.26 -25.67
CA ILE A 10 7.31 23.85 -25.38
C ILE A 10 6.29 23.79 -24.25
N PHE A 11 5.03 23.52 -24.60
CA PHE A 11 4.00 23.10 -23.66
C PHE A 11 4.36 21.70 -23.13
N PHE A 12 4.90 21.62 -21.91
CA PHE A 12 4.94 20.38 -21.16
C PHE A 12 3.52 20.07 -20.66
N ILE A 13 2.80 19.26 -21.44
CA ILE A 13 1.51 18.71 -21.02
C ILE A 13 1.80 17.69 -19.91
N SER A 14 1.21 17.94 -18.75
CA SER A 14 1.35 17.18 -17.51
C SER A 14 0.81 15.75 -17.64
N SER A 15 1.71 14.79 -17.85
CA SER A 15 1.45 13.34 -17.75
C SER A 15 1.84 12.76 -16.38
N GLY A 16 1.73 13.54 -15.30
CA GLY A 16 2.26 13.16 -13.99
C GLY A 16 1.54 12.00 -13.29
N VAL A 17 0.22 11.85 -13.51
CA VAL A 17 -0.60 10.91 -12.73
C VAL A 17 -0.38 9.45 -13.16
N GLN A 18 -0.23 9.19 -14.47
CA GLN A 18 -0.11 7.82 -14.97
C GLN A 18 1.31 7.25 -14.80
N ALA A 19 2.34 8.10 -14.85
CA ALA A 19 3.71 7.71 -14.54
C ALA A 19 3.84 7.26 -13.08
N GLN A 20 3.32 8.06 -12.13
CA GLN A 20 3.40 7.75 -10.70
C GLN A 20 2.72 6.42 -10.32
N VAL A 21 1.62 6.09 -11.00
CA VAL A 21 0.87 4.83 -10.81
C VAL A 21 1.65 3.63 -11.36
N ALA A 22 2.26 3.75 -12.55
CA ALA A 22 3.12 2.71 -13.11
C ALA A 22 4.37 2.48 -12.24
N ASP A 23 4.98 3.56 -11.74
CA ASP A 23 6.17 3.51 -10.90
C ASP A 23 5.89 2.82 -9.56
N THR A 24 4.72 3.07 -8.97
CA THR A 24 4.31 2.41 -7.71
C THR A 24 4.12 0.91 -7.91
N ALA A 25 3.44 0.49 -8.97
CA ALA A 25 3.22 -0.93 -9.27
C ALA A 25 4.55 -1.67 -9.48
N LEU A 26 5.41 -1.09 -10.31
CA LEU A 26 6.72 -1.65 -10.61
C LEU A 26 7.56 -1.78 -9.33
N TYR A 27 7.61 -0.72 -8.52
CA TYR A 27 8.30 -0.71 -7.24
C TYR A 27 7.80 -1.81 -6.29
N LEU A 28 6.49 -1.91 -6.07
CA LEU A 28 5.92 -2.92 -5.17
C LEU A 28 6.23 -4.34 -5.66
N ASN A 29 6.22 -4.57 -6.97
CA ASN A 29 6.53 -5.88 -7.52
C ASN A 29 8.03 -6.22 -7.43
N SER A 30 8.93 -5.31 -7.83
CA SER A 30 10.37 -5.58 -7.92
C SER A 30 11.10 -5.46 -6.58
N GLU A 31 10.68 -4.55 -5.71
CA GLU A 31 11.37 -4.28 -4.45
C GLU A 31 10.73 -4.96 -3.26
N ILE A 32 9.40 -5.16 -3.27
CA ILE A 32 8.70 -5.78 -2.15
C ILE A 32 8.42 -7.26 -2.43
N LEU A 33 7.68 -7.58 -3.50
CA LEU A 33 7.30 -8.97 -3.76
C LEU A 33 8.49 -9.85 -4.11
N ALA A 34 9.37 -9.43 -5.02
CA ALA A 34 10.54 -10.22 -5.42
C ALA A 34 11.52 -10.48 -4.25
N LYS A 35 11.50 -9.62 -3.24
CA LYS A 35 12.35 -9.71 -2.04
C LYS A 35 11.55 -10.11 -0.79
N LYS A 36 10.36 -10.69 -0.94
CA LYS A 36 9.46 -10.97 0.20
C LYS A 36 10.06 -11.84 1.30
N HIS A 37 11.02 -12.70 0.94
CA HIS A 37 11.79 -13.52 1.89
C HIS A 37 12.56 -12.69 2.94
N LEU A 38 12.85 -11.40 2.67
CA LEU A 38 13.46 -10.50 3.64
C LEU A 38 12.49 -10.03 4.73
N PHE A 39 11.18 -10.18 4.52
CA PHE A 39 10.13 -9.66 5.40
C PHE A 39 9.31 -10.77 6.08
N ILE A 40 9.18 -11.94 5.45
CA ILE A 40 8.48 -13.09 6.03
C ILE A 40 9.15 -13.53 7.33
N GLY A 41 8.34 -13.84 8.35
CA GLY A 41 8.77 -14.22 9.70
C GLY A 41 9.31 -13.04 10.52
N LYS A 42 9.22 -11.80 10.02
CA LYS A 42 9.65 -10.60 10.74
C LYS A 42 8.46 -9.72 11.12
N PRO A 43 8.62 -8.83 12.10
CA PRO A 43 7.65 -7.78 12.36
C PRO A 43 7.43 -6.91 11.13
N PHE A 44 6.17 -6.52 10.90
CA PHE A 44 5.77 -5.69 9.77
C PHE A 44 6.47 -4.33 9.74
N SER A 45 6.97 -3.85 10.89
CA SER A 45 7.85 -2.68 10.97
C SER A 45 9.01 -2.75 9.96
N VAL A 46 9.63 -3.92 9.78
CA VAL A 46 10.77 -4.08 8.86
C VAL A 46 10.39 -3.73 7.43
N LEU A 47 9.23 -4.19 6.97
CA LEU A 47 8.70 -3.82 5.66
C LEU A 47 8.33 -2.33 5.65
N LEU A 48 7.59 -1.88 6.65
CA LEU A 48 7.11 -0.51 6.79
C LEU A 48 8.22 0.56 6.86
N ASP A 49 9.42 0.21 7.33
CA ASP A 49 10.59 1.08 7.38
C ASP A 49 11.41 1.04 6.07
N THR A 50 11.24 0.00 5.26
CA THR A 50 11.91 -0.17 3.96
C THR A 50 11.12 0.49 2.81
N LEU A 51 9.82 0.68 2.99
CA LEU A 51 8.92 1.25 1.98
C LEU A 51 9.31 2.69 1.61
N LYS A 52 9.51 2.93 0.31
CA LYS A 52 9.71 4.28 -0.26
C LYS A 52 8.39 4.99 -0.54
N VAL A 53 7.31 4.24 -0.62
CA VAL A 53 5.94 4.74 -0.77
C VAL A 53 5.11 4.25 0.42
N THR A 54 4.34 5.15 1.03
CA THR A 54 3.54 4.82 2.21
C THR A 54 2.15 4.38 1.79
N PRO A 55 1.57 3.33 2.41
CA PRO A 55 0.16 3.02 2.25
C PRO A 55 -0.72 4.22 2.60
N LYS A 56 -1.81 4.37 1.87
CA LYS A 56 -2.82 5.42 2.07
C LYS A 56 -4.04 4.90 2.80
N LEU A 57 -4.45 3.67 2.47
CA LEU A 57 -5.61 3.02 3.07
C LEU A 57 -5.24 1.61 3.51
N ASN A 58 -5.90 1.12 4.56
CA ASN A 58 -5.82 -0.28 4.96
C ASN A 58 -7.21 -0.88 5.19
N PHE A 59 -7.35 -2.16 4.80
CA PHE A 59 -8.58 -2.92 5.01
C PHE A 59 -8.27 -4.27 5.62
N GLY A 60 -9.16 -4.71 6.50
CA GLY A 60 -9.12 -6.03 7.10
C GLY A 60 -9.88 -7.07 6.29
N ARG A 61 -9.45 -8.33 6.37
CA ARG A 61 -10.19 -9.44 5.75
C ARG A 61 -10.23 -10.65 6.67
N SER A 62 -11.44 -10.96 7.10
CA SER A 62 -11.72 -12.17 7.84
C SER A 62 -11.81 -13.41 6.94
N PRO A 63 -11.36 -14.58 7.42
CA PRO A 63 -11.70 -15.86 6.82
C PRO A 63 -13.21 -16.08 6.70
N ARG A 64 -13.63 -16.88 5.71
CA ARG A 64 -15.05 -17.20 5.48
C ARG A 64 -15.76 -17.77 6.71
N TYR A 65 -15.04 -18.58 7.49
CA TYR A 65 -15.60 -19.37 8.59
C TYR A 65 -15.35 -18.77 9.98
N ASN A 66 -14.60 -17.67 10.08
CA ASN A 66 -14.38 -16.98 11.35
C ASN A 66 -14.27 -15.47 11.12
N LYS A 67 -15.37 -14.75 11.38
CA LYS A 67 -15.47 -13.30 11.21
C LYS A 67 -14.86 -12.50 12.36
N ASN A 68 -14.48 -13.16 13.46
CA ASN A 68 -13.93 -12.49 14.65
C ASN A 68 -12.42 -12.22 14.52
N ILE A 69 -11.79 -12.77 13.49
CA ILE A 69 -10.37 -12.60 13.22
C ILE A 69 -10.14 -12.06 11.81
N GLU A 70 -8.97 -11.46 11.60
CA GLU A 70 -8.44 -11.05 10.32
C GLU A 70 -7.10 -11.77 10.09
N SER A 71 -7.10 -12.71 9.17
CA SER A 71 -5.89 -13.40 8.71
C SER A 71 -5.10 -12.58 7.71
N ARG A 72 -5.75 -11.58 7.09
CA ARG A 72 -5.15 -10.78 6.02
C ARG A 72 -5.50 -9.31 6.18
N SER A 73 -4.57 -8.44 5.81
CA SER A 73 -4.83 -7.01 5.64
C SER A 73 -4.33 -6.52 4.29
N TYR A 74 -5.05 -5.59 3.71
CA TYR A 74 -4.83 -5.02 2.39
C TYR A 74 -4.32 -3.60 2.58
N PHE A 75 -3.15 -3.29 2.03
CA PHE A 75 -2.54 -1.96 2.13
C PHE A 75 -2.48 -1.33 0.75
N TYR A 76 -3.35 -0.35 0.52
CA TYR A 76 -3.46 0.36 -0.74
C TYR A 76 -2.55 1.57 -0.77
N PHE A 77 -1.88 1.81 -1.90
CA PHE A 77 -0.95 2.92 -2.06
C PHE A 77 -1.56 4.11 -2.83
N ASN A 78 -2.81 3.97 -3.27
CA ASN A 78 -3.61 5.00 -3.91
C ASN A 78 -4.59 5.62 -2.90
N GLU A 79 -5.04 6.85 -3.15
CA GLU A 79 -6.01 7.56 -2.28
C GLU A 79 -7.42 6.96 -2.27
N GLY A 80 -7.68 5.92 -3.07
CA GLY A 80 -8.98 5.26 -3.15
C GLY A 80 -8.87 3.82 -3.62
N VAL A 81 -9.98 3.09 -3.44
CA VAL A 81 -10.12 1.71 -3.92
C VAL A 81 -10.74 1.75 -5.32
N SER A 82 -9.90 1.63 -6.34
CA SER A 82 -10.31 1.55 -7.75
C SER A 82 -9.77 0.27 -8.40
N ARG A 83 -10.24 -0.05 -9.61
CA ARG A 83 -9.73 -1.18 -10.41
C ARG A 83 -8.25 -1.03 -10.85
N SER A 84 -7.66 0.14 -10.63
CA SER A 84 -6.26 0.45 -10.93
C SER A 84 -5.45 0.71 -9.66
N ALA A 85 -6.02 0.44 -8.49
CA ALA A 85 -5.35 0.68 -7.23
C ALA A 85 -4.36 -0.44 -6.94
N HIS A 86 -3.13 -0.06 -6.63
CA HIS A 86 -2.08 -1.00 -6.27
C HIS A 86 -2.12 -1.24 -4.77
N TYR A 87 -2.09 -2.51 -4.40
CA TYR A 87 -2.06 -2.90 -3.00
C TYR A 87 -1.19 -4.13 -2.79
N ILE A 88 -0.68 -4.23 -1.58
CA ILE A 88 -0.13 -5.48 -1.06
C ILE A 88 -1.12 -6.08 -0.08
N VAL A 89 -1.21 -7.40 -0.10
CA VAL A 89 -1.90 -8.18 0.91
C VAL A 89 -0.84 -8.77 1.82
N ILE A 90 -0.98 -8.49 3.11
CA ILE A 90 -0.18 -9.12 4.15
C ILE A 90 -1.02 -10.24 4.74
N GLU A 91 -0.47 -11.45 4.73
CA GLU A 91 -0.96 -12.53 5.55
C GLU A 91 -0.26 -12.47 6.91
N TRP A 92 -1.03 -12.52 7.99
CA TRP A 92 -0.50 -12.47 9.35
C TRP A 92 -0.22 -13.88 9.85
N GLU A 93 0.91 -14.07 10.54
CA GLU A 93 1.23 -15.36 11.18
C GLU A 93 0.22 -15.67 12.30
N ASP A 94 -0.01 -14.68 13.16
CA ASP A 94 -1.09 -14.71 14.14
C ASP A 94 -2.27 -13.85 13.66
N PRO A 95 -3.49 -14.43 13.55
CA PRO A 95 -4.66 -13.66 13.16
C PRO A 95 -4.95 -12.52 14.13
N ILE A 96 -5.36 -11.38 13.57
CA ILE A 96 -5.67 -10.17 14.33
C ILE A 96 -7.14 -10.18 14.74
N SER A 97 -7.49 -9.60 15.88
CA SER A 97 -8.91 -9.44 16.26
C SER A 97 -9.62 -8.46 15.33
N ALA A 98 -10.72 -8.92 14.70
CA ALA A 98 -11.52 -8.12 13.77
C ALA A 98 -12.20 -6.91 14.46
N THR A 99 -12.56 -7.04 15.73
CA THR A 99 -13.17 -5.95 16.50
C THR A 99 -12.19 -4.81 16.74
N VAL A 100 -10.90 -5.11 16.93
CA VAL A 100 -9.87 -4.09 17.13
C VAL A 100 -9.60 -3.32 15.83
N THR A 101 -9.44 -4.04 14.73
CA THR A 101 -9.25 -3.45 13.40
C THR A 101 -10.47 -2.67 12.93
N GLU A 102 -11.69 -3.15 13.17
CA GLU A 102 -12.92 -2.42 12.85
C GLU A 102 -13.03 -1.11 13.63
N SER A 103 -12.67 -1.11 14.91
CA SER A 103 -12.67 0.11 15.73
C SER A 103 -11.68 1.14 15.18
N LEU A 104 -10.50 0.69 14.77
CA LEU A 104 -9.46 1.50 14.16
C LEU A 104 -9.91 2.06 12.79
N HIS A 105 -10.43 1.21 11.91
CA HIS A 105 -10.96 1.61 10.61
C HIS A 105 -12.09 2.62 10.70
N ARG A 106 -13.03 2.42 11.62
CA ARG A 106 -14.13 3.37 11.85
C ARG A 106 -13.63 4.71 12.38
N LYS A 107 -12.64 4.70 13.27
CA LYS A 107 -12.04 5.92 13.81
C LYS A 107 -11.30 6.71 12.72
N ASN A 108 -10.54 6.01 11.88
CA ASN A 108 -9.63 6.61 10.92
C ASN A 108 -10.20 6.68 9.49
N ASN A 109 -11.46 6.27 9.28
CA ASN A 109 -12.09 6.13 7.96
C ASN A 109 -11.21 5.32 6.98
N PHE A 110 -10.66 4.20 7.44
CA PHE A 110 -9.74 3.32 6.69
C PHE A 110 -8.40 3.95 6.26
N VAL A 111 -8.11 5.19 6.68
CA VAL A 111 -6.83 5.85 6.38
C VAL A 111 -5.72 5.21 7.18
N PHE A 112 -4.61 4.89 6.51
CA PHE A 112 -3.43 4.34 7.16
C PHE A 112 -2.66 5.44 7.91
N THR A 113 -3.09 5.72 9.15
CA THR A 113 -2.51 6.76 10.01
C THR A 113 -1.31 6.26 10.82
N GLY A 114 -0.72 7.14 11.63
CA GLY A 114 0.28 6.74 12.62
C GLY A 114 -0.24 5.74 13.65
N GLU A 115 -1.53 5.77 13.98
CA GLU A 115 -2.16 4.79 14.88
C GLU A 115 -2.25 3.41 14.22
N GLU A 116 -2.69 3.35 12.95
CA GLU A 116 -2.67 2.10 12.18
C GLU A 116 -1.25 1.55 12.10
N ARG A 117 -0.29 2.42 11.76
CA ARG A 117 1.12 2.03 11.70
C ARG A 117 1.58 1.41 13.02
N ALA A 118 1.32 2.06 14.15
CA ALA A 118 1.70 1.57 15.47
C ALA A 118 1.01 0.25 15.82
N PHE A 119 -0.23 0.06 15.40
CA PHE A 119 -0.98 -1.17 15.62
C PHE A 119 -0.41 -2.37 14.84
N TYR A 120 -0.09 -2.17 13.55
CA TYR A 120 0.38 -3.25 12.69
C TYR A 120 1.89 -3.51 12.79
N CYS A 121 2.72 -2.53 13.18
CA CYS A 121 4.18 -2.64 13.07
C CYS A 121 4.79 -3.81 13.88
N THR A 122 4.11 -4.25 14.93
CA THR A 122 4.56 -5.35 15.80
C THR A 122 4.08 -6.73 15.33
N ARG A 123 3.20 -6.80 14.32
CA ARG A 123 2.62 -8.05 13.82
C ARG A 123 3.59 -8.78 12.90
N THR A 124 3.66 -10.11 13.02
CA THR A 124 4.56 -10.92 12.20
C THR A 124 3.92 -11.26 10.85
N VAL A 125 4.71 -11.08 9.78
CA VAL A 125 4.30 -11.33 8.40
C VAL A 125 4.50 -12.80 8.05
N ALA A 126 3.42 -13.50 7.67
CA ALA A 126 3.48 -14.87 7.17
C ALA A 126 3.73 -14.92 5.65
N ASP A 127 3.04 -14.07 4.88
CA ASP A 127 3.26 -13.93 3.45
C ASP A 127 2.91 -12.53 2.95
N ILE A 128 3.43 -12.20 1.77
CA ILE A 128 3.15 -10.96 1.05
C ILE A 128 2.73 -11.31 -0.37
N ILE A 129 1.59 -10.78 -0.77
CA ILE A 129 1.03 -10.91 -2.12
C ILE A 129 0.87 -9.52 -2.70
N PHE A 130 1.31 -9.31 -3.95
CA PHE A 130 1.02 -8.09 -4.69
C PHE A 130 -0.19 -8.31 -5.60
N ALA A 131 -1.09 -7.33 -5.63
CA ALA A 131 -2.25 -7.36 -6.52
C ALA A 131 -2.55 -5.96 -7.09
N LYS A 132 -3.23 -5.96 -8.24
CA LYS A 132 -3.72 -4.79 -8.97
C LYS A 132 -5.24 -4.87 -9.14
#